data_AF-A0A519K3Q9-F1
#
_entry.id   AF-A0A519K3Q9-F1
#
_cell.length_a   1.000
_cell.length_b   1.000
_cell.length_c   1.000
_cell.angle_alpha   90.00
_cell.angle_beta   90.00
_cell.angle_gamma   90.00
#
_symmetry.space_group_name_H-M   'P 1'
#
loop_
_entity.id
_entity.type
_entity.pdbx_description
1 polymer ?
#
loop_
_entity_poly.entity_id
_entity_poly.type
_entity_poly.pdbx_seq_one_letter_code
_entity_poly.pdbx_strand_id
1 'polypeptide(L)'
;MTKPLDFNSKEIIYPIFVILLSGYNVFSNLDNLVSLSILNSLIGIVGSVLFIYRWPISVKLIYFWTISQVVIIEPYIDFSQFFKITFGFSGNGYAVYLNILPLLLLGFLKVIEASTLVGKKITFNEFRETSLGNIFPVEGIIEDRIDFPEDPNYLLVKLDSEIRYENQPISYVLTKSKDKDKVIKLGKSQLGFFRVVGNKDDVRSFGLERFPFVDWVRVQ
;
A
#
# COMPACT_ATOMS: atom_id res chain seq x y z
N MET A 1 3.22 -1.55 24.84
CA MET A 1 4.62 -1.55 24.34
C MET A 1 4.61 -2.15 22.94
N THR A 2 4.56 -1.32 21.90
CA THR A 2 4.58 -1.77 20.50
C THR A 2 6.03 -2.06 20.10
N LYS A 3 6.35 -3.31 19.78
CA LYS A 3 7.66 -3.67 19.21
C LYS A 3 7.89 -2.83 17.95
N PRO A 4 9.02 -2.11 17.81
CA PRO A 4 9.42 -1.60 16.49
C PRO A 4 9.62 -2.80 15.56
N LEU A 5 8.94 -2.75 14.41
CA LEU A 5 8.71 -3.88 13.51
C LEU A 5 9.78 -4.00 12.43
N ASP A 6 10.00 -5.24 12.02
CA ASP A 6 10.79 -5.67 10.87
C ASP A 6 10.03 -5.26 9.59
N PHE A 7 10.34 -4.08 9.07
CA PHE A 7 9.81 -3.64 7.77
C PHE A 7 10.74 -4.11 6.67
N ASN A 8 10.17 -4.54 5.54
CA ASN A 8 10.95 -4.61 4.32
C ASN A 8 11.41 -3.19 3.97
N SER A 9 12.70 -3.00 3.72
CA SER A 9 13.33 -1.67 3.59
C SER A 9 12.63 -0.77 2.56
N LYS A 10 12.00 -1.37 1.54
CA LYS A 10 11.23 -0.67 0.51
C LYS A 10 9.95 0.01 1.02
N GLU A 11 9.33 -0.50 2.08
CA GLU A 11 8.04 -0.02 2.60
C GLU A 11 8.17 1.30 3.37
N ILE A 12 9.33 1.51 3.99
CA ILE A 12 9.63 2.71 4.78
C ILE A 12 10.10 3.87 3.90
N ILE A 13 10.64 3.62 2.70
CA ILE A 13 11.26 4.65 1.84
C ILE A 13 10.33 5.84 1.65
N TYR A 14 9.05 5.59 1.33
CA TYR A 14 8.12 6.66 1.08
C TYR A 14 7.74 7.45 2.35
N PRO A 15 7.34 6.82 3.47
CA PRO A 15 7.18 7.53 4.74
C PRO A 15 8.38 8.38 5.16
N ILE A 16 9.61 7.87 4.99
CA ILE A 16 10.84 8.63 5.25
C ILE A 16 10.95 9.81 4.30
N PHE A 17 10.71 9.61 3.01
CA PHE A 17 10.74 10.67 2.02
C PHE A 17 9.75 11.79 2.35
N VAL A 18 8.52 11.44 2.76
CA VAL A 18 7.51 12.38 3.24
C VAL A 18 8.01 13.18 4.45
N ILE A 19 8.66 12.53 5.42
CA ILE A 19 9.24 13.20 6.61
C ILE A 19 10.33 14.18 6.19
N LEU A 20 11.25 13.75 5.32
CA LEU A 20 12.38 14.58 4.88
C LEU A 20 11.90 15.83 4.13
N LEU A 21 10.98 15.66 3.17
CA LEU A 21 10.43 16.80 2.41
C LEU A 21 9.62 17.74 3.31
N SER A 22 8.79 17.18 4.18
CA SER A 22 7.97 17.97 5.10
C SER A 22 8.84 18.74 6.10
N GLY A 23 9.87 18.09 6.65
CA GLY A 23 10.81 18.72 7.58
C GLY A 23 11.64 19.83 6.91
N TYR A 24 12.09 19.60 5.68
CA TYR A 24 12.77 20.63 4.90
C TYR A 24 11.87 21.84 4.62
N ASN A 25 10.60 21.62 4.23
CA ASN A 25 9.65 22.70 3.99
C ASN A 25 9.39 23.52 5.26
N VAL A 26 9.24 22.86 6.41
CA VAL A 26 9.10 23.55 7.71
C VAL A 26 10.32 24.38 8.03
N PHE A 27 11.52 23.81 7.87
CA PHE A 27 12.77 24.51 8.12
C PHE A 27 12.98 25.71 7.19
N SER A 28 12.51 25.63 5.94
CA SER A 28 12.70 26.68 4.93
C SER A 28 11.69 27.82 5.02
N ASN A 29 10.61 27.65 5.79
CA ASN A 29 9.52 28.62 5.93
C ASN A 29 9.26 28.99 7.40
N LEU A 30 10.32 29.05 8.22
CA LEU A 30 10.22 29.40 9.64
C LEU A 30 9.61 30.80 9.87
N ASP A 31 9.69 31.69 8.88
CA ASP A 31 9.11 33.03 8.94
C ASP A 31 7.59 33.05 8.66
N ASN A 32 7.01 31.95 8.16
CA ASN A 32 5.58 31.84 7.84
C ASN A 32 4.99 30.48 8.26
N LEU A 33 4.97 30.24 9.57
CA LEU A 33 4.51 28.99 10.18
C LEU A 33 3.01 28.71 10.02
N VAL A 34 2.20 29.70 9.65
CA VAL A 34 0.73 29.56 9.53
C VAL A 34 0.31 29.27 8.08
N SER A 35 1.28 29.07 7.17
CA SER A 35 0.97 28.74 5.78
C SER A 35 0.35 27.35 5.61
N LEU A 36 -0.50 27.20 4.57
CA LEU A 36 -1.12 25.93 4.21
C LEU A 36 -0.08 24.84 3.88
N SER A 37 1.06 25.24 3.30
CA SER A 37 2.19 24.35 3.04
C SER A 37 2.76 23.73 4.31
N ILE A 38 2.94 24.54 5.38
CA ILE A 38 3.39 24.05 6.71
C ILE A 38 2.36 23.12 7.33
N LEU A 39 1.08 23.49 7.31
CA LEU A 39 0.00 22.65 7.83
C LEU A 39 0.03 21.27 7.16
N ASN A 40 0.18 21.25 5.83
CA ASN A 40 0.31 20.00 5.11
C ASN A 40 1.56 19.24 5.53
N SER A 41 2.71 19.90 5.74
CA SER A 41 3.96 19.22 6.17
C SER A 41 3.77 18.50 7.50
N LEU A 42 3.05 19.11 8.44
CA LEU A 42 2.73 18.47 9.72
C LEU A 42 1.85 17.23 9.52
N ILE A 43 0.86 17.28 8.63
CA ILE A 43 0.03 16.11 8.29
C ILE A 43 0.89 14.98 7.71
N GLY A 44 1.85 15.31 6.84
CA GLY A 44 2.80 14.36 6.27
C GLY A 44 3.66 13.68 7.34
N ILE A 45 4.28 14.48 8.22
CA ILE A 45 5.11 13.97 9.33
C ILE A 45 4.30 13.07 10.25
N VAL A 46 3.13 13.54 10.71
CA VAL A 46 2.25 12.77 11.60
C VAL A 46 1.80 11.47 10.92
N GLY A 47 1.39 11.54 9.64
CA GLY A 47 1.01 10.38 8.86
C GLY A 47 2.11 9.33 8.77
N SER A 48 3.33 9.75 8.46
CA SER A 48 4.51 8.85 8.37
C SER A 48 4.93 8.26 9.71
N VAL A 49 4.91 9.04 10.79
CA VAL A 49 5.20 8.54 12.14
C VAL A 49 4.15 7.49 12.53
N LEU A 50 2.86 7.79 12.32
CA LEU A 50 1.78 6.85 12.59
C LEU A 50 1.87 5.58 11.73
N PHE A 51 2.42 5.68 10.51
CA PHE A 51 2.67 4.51 9.66
C PHE A 51 3.71 3.57 10.29
N ILE A 52 4.80 4.11 10.84
CA ILE A 52 5.83 3.32 11.54
C ILE A 52 5.22 2.58 12.74
N TYR A 53 4.26 3.18 13.43
CA TYR A 53 3.50 2.54 14.52
C TYR A 53 2.31 1.67 14.05
N ARG A 54 2.12 1.47 12.73
CA ARG A 54 1.00 0.73 12.10
C ARG A 54 -0.40 1.20 12.50
N TRP A 55 -0.58 2.50 12.72
CA TRP A 55 -1.89 3.05 13.01
C TRP A 55 -2.76 3.09 11.73
N PRO A 56 -4.05 2.68 11.77
CA PRO A 56 -4.89 2.57 10.57
C PRO A 56 -5.12 3.88 9.81
N ILE A 57 -5.04 5.03 10.50
CA ILE A 57 -5.27 6.34 9.90
C ILE A 57 -4.06 6.85 9.11
N SER A 58 -2.87 6.28 9.33
CA SER A 58 -1.61 6.72 8.72
C SER A 58 -1.69 6.84 7.19
N VAL A 59 -2.15 5.80 6.51
CA VAL A 59 -2.29 5.77 5.04
C VAL A 59 -3.20 6.88 4.53
N LYS A 60 -4.30 7.17 5.25
CA LYS A 60 -5.22 8.25 4.87
C LYS A 60 -4.56 9.62 4.98
N LEU A 61 -3.75 9.85 6.02
CA LEU A 61 -3.02 11.10 6.22
C LEU A 61 -1.93 11.28 5.15
N ILE A 62 -1.17 10.22 4.86
CA ILE A 62 -0.15 10.23 3.80
C ILE A 62 -0.81 10.45 2.43
N TYR A 63 -1.96 9.82 2.17
CA TYR A 63 -2.73 10.04 0.95
C TYR A 63 -3.21 11.48 0.81
N PHE A 64 -3.78 12.04 1.88
CA PHE A 64 -4.18 13.45 1.92
C PHE A 64 -2.98 14.38 1.69
N TRP A 65 -1.86 14.10 2.34
CA TRP A 65 -0.61 14.85 2.16
C TRP A 65 -0.18 14.86 0.69
N THR A 66 -0.28 13.73 -0.01
CA THR A 66 0.06 13.63 -1.44
C THR A 66 -0.92 14.39 -2.31
N ILE A 67 -2.23 14.15 -2.18
CA ILE A 67 -3.24 14.71 -3.08
C ILE A 67 -3.42 16.21 -2.91
N SER A 68 -3.35 16.73 -1.69
CA SER A 68 -3.54 18.16 -1.41
C SER A 68 -2.54 19.05 -2.15
N GLN A 69 -1.38 18.51 -2.53
CA GLN A 69 -0.33 19.23 -3.26
C GLN A 69 -0.57 19.32 -4.77
N VAL A 70 -1.56 18.61 -5.33
CA VAL A 70 -1.79 18.52 -6.78
C VAL A 70 -2.35 19.82 -7.35
N VAL A 71 -3.32 20.44 -6.66
CA VAL A 71 -4.02 21.63 -7.16
C VAL A 71 -3.51 22.86 -6.43
N ILE A 72 -3.05 23.84 -7.21
CA ILE A 72 -2.60 25.14 -6.71
C ILE A 72 -3.50 26.21 -7.34
N ILE A 73 -4.06 27.08 -6.52
CA ILE A 73 -4.91 28.21 -6.94
C ILE A 73 -4.28 29.48 -6.36
N GLU A 74 -3.49 30.18 -7.15
CA GLU A 74 -2.85 31.41 -6.69
C GLU A 74 -3.82 32.60 -6.73
N PRO A 75 -3.77 33.50 -5.72
CA PRO A 75 -2.89 33.50 -4.55
C PRO A 75 -3.46 32.77 -3.30
N TYR A 76 -4.56 32.04 -3.40
CA TYR A 76 -5.36 31.61 -2.23
C TYR A 76 -4.95 30.26 -1.63
N ILE A 77 -4.72 29.26 -2.48
CA ILE A 77 -4.58 27.86 -2.06
C ILE A 77 -3.28 27.32 -2.66
N ASP A 78 -2.29 27.13 -1.80
CA ASP A 78 -1.06 26.44 -2.16
C ASP A 78 -0.60 25.57 -1.00
N PHE A 79 -0.82 24.26 -1.13
CA PHE A 79 -0.33 23.24 -0.20
C PHE A 79 1.00 22.62 -0.63
N SER A 80 1.56 23.05 -1.77
CA SER A 80 2.78 22.49 -2.32
C SER A 80 3.99 22.82 -1.44
N GLN A 81 4.88 21.85 -1.29
CA GLN A 81 6.03 21.93 -0.38
C GLN A 81 7.35 21.96 -1.13
N PHE A 82 7.38 21.47 -2.37
CA PHE A 82 8.61 21.33 -3.15
C PHE A 82 8.34 21.20 -4.65
N PHE A 83 9.40 21.36 -5.47
CA PHE A 83 9.44 21.27 -6.94
C PHE A 83 8.08 21.40 -7.64
N LYS A 84 7.74 22.63 -8.00
CA LYS A 84 6.52 22.94 -8.74
C LYS A 84 6.73 22.66 -10.23
N ILE A 85 6.49 21.43 -10.67
CA ILE A 85 6.29 21.17 -12.11
C ILE A 85 4.81 21.42 -12.38
N THR A 86 4.53 22.67 -12.74
CA THR A 86 3.16 23.18 -12.85
C THR A 86 2.75 23.34 -14.31
N PHE A 87 1.61 22.74 -14.66
CA PHE A 87 0.89 23.08 -15.88
C PHE A 87 -0.38 23.83 -15.51
N GLY A 88 -0.66 24.97 -16.14
CA GLY A 88 -1.78 25.79 -15.70
C GLY A 88 -2.17 26.91 -16.65
N PHE A 89 -3.31 27.51 -16.33
CA PHE A 89 -3.87 28.66 -17.03
C PHE A 89 -3.91 29.84 -16.06
N SER A 90 -3.58 31.02 -16.56
CA SER A 90 -3.68 32.27 -15.81
C SER A 90 -4.65 33.23 -16.49
N GLY A 91 -5.38 34.00 -15.69
CA GLY A 91 -6.33 34.99 -16.18
C GLY A 91 -6.88 35.87 -15.04
N ASN A 92 -7.07 37.15 -15.31
CA ASN A 92 -7.66 38.13 -14.38
C ASN A 92 -7.03 38.16 -12.97
N GLY A 93 -5.71 37.95 -12.85
CA GLY A 93 -5.00 37.96 -11.56
C GLY A 93 -5.08 36.65 -10.76
N TYR A 94 -5.68 35.61 -11.34
CA TYR A 94 -5.73 34.27 -10.78
C TYR A 94 -4.93 33.33 -11.66
N ALA A 95 -4.34 32.31 -11.03
CA ALA A 95 -3.71 31.22 -11.75
C ALA A 95 -4.07 29.89 -11.12
N VAL A 96 -4.43 28.92 -11.96
CA VAL A 96 -4.67 27.55 -11.53
C VAL A 96 -3.58 26.68 -12.14
N TYR A 97 -2.84 26.02 -11.27
CA TYR A 97 -1.76 25.11 -11.65
C TYR A 97 -2.02 23.70 -11.14
N LEU A 98 -1.60 22.73 -11.93
CA LEU A 98 -1.51 21.33 -11.55
C LEU A 98 -0.04 20.99 -11.30
N ASN A 99 0.29 20.66 -10.06
CA ASN A 99 1.58 20.09 -9.71
C ASN A 99 1.58 18.60 -10.08
N ILE A 100 2.47 18.22 -10.98
CA ILE A 100 2.53 16.85 -11.51
C ILE A 100 3.32 15.92 -10.57
N LEU A 101 4.21 16.46 -9.75
CA LEU A 101 5.08 15.65 -8.90
C LEU A 101 4.30 14.73 -7.93
N PRO A 102 3.26 15.19 -7.21
CA PRO A 102 2.49 14.32 -6.34
C PRO A 102 1.75 13.21 -7.09
N LEU A 103 1.47 13.37 -8.39
CA LEU A 103 0.88 12.30 -9.20
C LEU A 103 1.85 11.14 -9.41
N LEU A 104 3.15 11.41 -9.54
CA LEU A 104 4.17 10.36 -9.58
C LEU A 104 4.26 9.59 -8.26
N LEU A 105 4.01 10.28 -7.15
CA LEU A 105 4.03 9.71 -5.81
C LEU A 105 2.83 8.78 -5.53
N LEU A 106 1.75 8.86 -6.31
CA LEU A 106 0.58 7.99 -6.17
C LEU A 106 0.92 6.49 -6.35
N GLY A 107 1.94 6.16 -7.15
CA GLY A 107 2.38 4.77 -7.32
C GLY A 107 2.86 4.15 -5.99
N PHE A 108 3.56 4.93 -5.17
CA PHE A 108 4.06 4.49 -3.86
C PHE A 108 2.94 4.29 -2.83
N LEU A 109 1.80 4.98 -2.97
CA LEU A 109 0.65 4.77 -2.08
C LEU A 109 0.11 3.35 -2.15
N LYS A 110 0.12 2.71 -3.34
CA LYS A 110 -0.31 1.31 -3.48
C LYS A 110 0.58 0.36 -2.68
N VAL A 111 1.89 0.61 -2.68
CA VAL A 111 2.87 -0.18 -1.91
C VAL A 111 2.54 -0.09 -0.43
N ILE A 112 2.32 1.12 0.07
CA ILE A 112 1.99 1.40 1.48
C ILE A 112 0.67 0.75 1.89
N GLU A 113 -0.36 0.90 1.06
CA GLU A 113 -1.67 0.27 1.29
C GLU A 113 -1.53 -1.24 1.49
N ALA A 114 -0.80 -1.91 0.61
CA ALA A 114 -0.55 -3.35 0.70
C ALA A 114 0.28 -3.71 1.94
N SER A 115 1.33 -2.95 2.27
CA SER A 115 2.15 -3.19 3.47
C SER A 115 1.36 -3.05 4.77
N THR A 116 0.33 -2.19 4.83
CA THR A 116 -0.53 -2.11 6.02
C THR A 116 -1.45 -3.31 6.22
N LEU A 117 -1.49 -4.24 5.27
CA LEU A 117 -2.22 -5.49 5.42
C LEU A 117 -1.42 -6.55 6.19
N VAL A 118 -0.09 -6.39 6.27
CA VAL A 118 0.77 -7.32 7.00
C VAL A 118 0.37 -7.37 8.49
N GLY A 119 0.20 -8.58 8.99
CA GLY A 119 -0.28 -8.89 10.34
C GLY A 119 -1.79 -8.92 10.49
N LYS A 120 -2.57 -8.65 9.43
CA LYS A 120 -4.03 -8.75 9.47
C LYS A 120 -4.51 -10.13 9.03
N LYS A 121 -5.67 -10.52 9.58
CA LYS A 121 -6.38 -11.73 9.20
C LYS A 121 -7.05 -11.55 7.84
N ILE A 122 -7.09 -12.61 7.06
CA ILE A 122 -7.72 -12.68 5.74
C ILE A 122 -8.51 -13.99 5.63
N THR A 123 -9.66 -13.94 4.98
CA THR A 123 -10.53 -15.10 4.78
C THR A 123 -10.68 -15.41 3.31
N PHE A 124 -10.42 -16.66 2.95
CA PHE A 124 -10.67 -17.21 1.62
C PHE A 124 -11.98 -18.00 1.64
N ASN A 125 -12.94 -17.54 0.86
CA ASN A 125 -14.23 -18.18 0.66
C ASN A 125 -14.32 -18.70 -0.79
N GLU A 126 -15.08 -19.77 -0.98
CA GLU A 126 -15.23 -20.42 -2.28
C GLU A 126 -16.01 -19.53 -3.29
N PHE A 127 -15.71 -19.68 -4.58
CA PHE A 127 -16.53 -19.10 -5.66
C PHE A 127 -17.05 -20.13 -6.68
N ARG A 128 -16.47 -21.35 -6.78
CA ARG A 128 -16.80 -22.37 -7.79
C ARG A 128 -16.39 -23.78 -7.39
N GLU A 129 -17.04 -24.77 -8.01
CA GLU A 129 -16.70 -26.21 -7.96
C GLU A 129 -15.20 -26.41 -8.28
N THR A 130 -14.39 -26.49 -7.23
CA THR A 130 -12.94 -26.60 -7.34
C THR A 130 -12.46 -28.00 -7.05
N SER A 131 -11.31 -28.37 -7.64
CA SER A 131 -10.54 -29.57 -7.26
C SER A 131 -10.06 -29.57 -5.80
N LEU A 132 -10.17 -28.43 -5.12
CA LEU A 132 -9.89 -28.24 -3.70
C LEU A 132 -11.06 -28.62 -2.78
N GLY A 133 -12.29 -28.79 -3.29
CA GLY A 133 -13.45 -29.26 -2.53
C GLY A 133 -13.79 -28.44 -1.25
N ASN A 134 -14.25 -29.14 -0.21
CA ASN A 134 -14.75 -28.62 1.08
C ASN A 134 -13.69 -27.98 2.01
N ILE A 135 -12.50 -27.62 1.52
CA ILE A 135 -11.47 -27.01 2.38
C ILE A 135 -11.81 -25.56 2.74
N PHE A 136 -12.67 -24.91 1.96
CA PHE A 136 -13.15 -23.57 2.25
C PHE A 136 -14.30 -23.59 3.26
N PRO A 137 -14.44 -22.54 4.09
CA PRO A 137 -13.58 -21.37 4.17
C PRO A 137 -12.24 -21.65 4.84
N VAL A 138 -11.18 -20.98 4.37
CA VAL A 138 -9.85 -21.03 4.97
C VAL A 138 -9.46 -19.65 5.44
N GLU A 139 -8.95 -19.56 6.67
CA GLU A 139 -8.46 -18.32 7.26
C GLU A 139 -6.93 -18.34 7.34
N GLY A 140 -6.34 -17.15 7.40
CA GLY A 140 -4.91 -17.01 7.63
C GLY A 140 -4.51 -15.59 8.01
N ILE A 141 -3.22 -15.43 8.27
CA ILE A 141 -2.59 -14.15 8.61
C ILE A 141 -1.63 -13.78 7.49
N ILE A 142 -1.74 -12.53 7.02
CA ILE A 142 -0.81 -11.98 6.04
C ILE A 142 0.54 -11.78 6.72
N GLU A 143 1.55 -12.56 6.35
CA GLU A 143 2.89 -12.47 6.94
C GLU A 143 3.78 -11.46 6.24
N ASP A 144 3.65 -11.33 4.92
CA ASP A 144 4.56 -10.50 4.13
C ASP A 144 3.94 -10.03 2.81
N ARG A 145 4.55 -8.99 2.22
CA ARG A 145 4.29 -8.52 0.86
C ARG A 145 5.45 -8.94 -0.04
N ILE A 146 5.12 -9.61 -1.13
CA ILE A 146 6.05 -10.14 -2.11
C ILE A 146 5.84 -9.45 -3.45
N ASP A 147 6.93 -8.94 -4.02
CA ASP A 147 6.92 -8.36 -5.36
C ASP A 147 7.69 -9.28 -6.31
N PHE A 148 7.01 -9.80 -7.33
CA PHE A 148 7.67 -10.41 -8.48
C PHE A 148 7.92 -9.35 -9.55
N PRO A 149 9.04 -9.38 -10.29
CA PRO A 149 9.44 -8.31 -11.21
C PRO A 149 8.37 -7.90 -12.22
N GLU A 150 7.64 -8.86 -12.77
CA GLU A 150 6.58 -8.62 -13.77
C GLU A 150 5.18 -8.48 -13.13
N ASP A 151 5.04 -8.83 -11.85
CA ASP A 151 3.73 -8.98 -11.21
C ASP A 151 3.81 -8.71 -9.69
N PRO A 152 3.81 -7.43 -9.28
CA PRO A 152 4.01 -7.03 -7.89
C PRO A 152 2.75 -7.18 -7.03
N ASN A 153 2.89 -6.90 -5.73
CA ASN A 153 1.81 -6.81 -4.73
C ASN A 153 1.12 -8.14 -4.38
N TYR A 154 1.87 -9.24 -4.37
CA TYR A 154 1.39 -10.46 -3.74
C TYR A 154 1.47 -10.36 -2.22
N LEU A 155 0.50 -10.95 -1.54
CA LEU A 155 0.47 -11.13 -0.10
C LEU A 155 0.78 -12.59 0.19
N LEU A 156 1.84 -12.84 0.96
CA LEU A 156 2.13 -14.15 1.51
C LEU A 156 1.27 -14.33 2.76
N VAL A 157 0.41 -15.33 2.74
CA VAL A 157 -0.53 -15.63 3.82
C VAL A 157 -0.17 -16.97 4.41
N LYS A 158 0.05 -17.00 5.72
CA LYS A 158 0.12 -18.24 6.49
C LYS A 158 -1.29 -18.66 6.87
N LEU A 159 -1.69 -19.86 6.48
CA LEU A 159 -2.99 -20.41 6.80
C LEU A 159 -3.06 -20.81 8.27
N ASP A 160 -4.22 -20.63 8.88
CA ASP A 160 -4.47 -21.03 10.29
C ASP A 160 -4.51 -22.56 10.42
N SER A 161 -4.89 -23.25 9.35
CA SER A 161 -4.91 -24.71 9.23
C SER A 161 -4.26 -25.15 7.91
N GLU A 162 -3.45 -26.20 7.97
CA GLU A 162 -2.85 -26.79 6.77
C GLU A 162 -3.93 -27.37 5.85
N ILE A 163 -3.82 -27.05 4.56
CA ILE A 163 -4.65 -27.65 3.52
C ILE A 163 -3.82 -28.68 2.75
N ARG A 164 -4.48 -29.63 2.09
CA ARG A 164 -3.82 -30.58 1.20
C ARG A 164 -4.06 -30.22 -0.25
N TYR A 165 -2.99 -30.06 -1.00
CA TYR A 165 -3.02 -29.89 -2.46
C TYR A 165 -2.10 -30.93 -3.08
N GLU A 166 -2.60 -31.76 -3.99
CA GLU A 166 -1.84 -32.85 -4.62
C GLU A 166 -1.08 -33.75 -3.60
N ASN A 167 -1.74 -34.07 -2.49
CA ASN A 167 -1.21 -34.82 -1.33
C ASN A 167 -0.05 -34.16 -0.57
N GLN A 168 0.30 -32.92 -0.87
CA GLN A 168 1.28 -32.14 -0.12
C GLN A 168 0.58 -31.23 0.91
N PRO A 169 1.10 -31.15 2.15
CA PRO A 169 0.62 -30.18 3.13
C PRO A 169 1.05 -28.77 2.70
N ILE A 170 0.09 -27.86 2.68
CA ILE A 170 0.29 -26.45 2.34
C ILE A 170 -0.08 -25.60 3.54
N SER A 171 0.92 -24.90 4.07
CA SER A 171 0.78 -23.94 5.17
C SER A 171 0.72 -22.48 4.69
N TYR A 172 1.10 -22.23 3.43
CA TYR A 172 1.26 -20.87 2.89
C TYR A 172 0.62 -20.73 1.52
N VAL A 173 0.07 -19.55 1.26
CA VAL A 173 -0.51 -19.20 -0.04
C VAL A 173 -0.11 -17.78 -0.43
N LEU A 174 0.01 -17.57 -1.74
CA LEU A 174 0.15 -16.25 -2.34
C LEU A 174 -1.22 -15.81 -2.85
N THR A 175 -1.64 -14.62 -2.43
CA THR A 175 -2.85 -13.99 -2.93
C THR A 175 -2.62 -12.56 -3.38
N LYS A 176 -3.41 -12.11 -4.34
CA LYS A 176 -3.51 -10.71 -4.76
C LYS A 176 -4.89 -10.49 -5.35
N SER A 177 -5.29 -9.23 -5.52
CA SER A 177 -6.54 -8.89 -6.23
C SER A 177 -6.52 -9.42 -7.68
N LYS A 178 -7.66 -9.93 -8.15
CA LYS A 178 -7.87 -10.24 -9.57
C LYS A 178 -7.73 -9.00 -10.45
N ASP A 179 -8.19 -7.87 -9.95
CA ASP A 179 -8.06 -6.58 -10.60
C ASP A 179 -6.64 -6.08 -10.35
N LYS A 180 -5.75 -6.25 -11.36
CA LYS A 180 -4.29 -6.08 -11.25
C LYS A 180 -3.88 -4.73 -10.66
N ASP A 181 -4.70 -3.71 -10.84
CA ASP A 181 -4.43 -2.35 -10.39
C ASP A 181 -4.86 -2.06 -8.95
N LYS A 182 -5.56 -2.99 -8.29
CA LYS A 182 -6.13 -2.78 -6.95
C LYS A 182 -5.44 -3.65 -5.90
N VAL A 183 -5.22 -3.06 -4.73
CA VAL A 183 -4.81 -3.79 -3.53
C VAL A 183 -6.03 -4.49 -2.92
N ILE A 184 -5.83 -5.64 -2.29
CA ILE A 184 -6.88 -6.35 -1.53
C ILE A 184 -7.40 -5.44 -0.41
N LYS A 185 -8.72 -5.20 -0.39
CA LYS A 185 -9.39 -4.45 0.69
C LYS A 185 -10.04 -5.42 1.67
N LEU A 186 -9.49 -5.52 2.88
CA LEU A 186 -10.07 -6.36 3.94
C LEU A 186 -11.47 -5.88 4.34
N GLY A 187 -12.36 -6.81 4.69
CA GLY A 187 -13.76 -6.57 5.01
C GLY A 187 -14.64 -6.31 3.78
N LYS A 188 -14.08 -6.34 2.56
CA LYS A 188 -14.84 -6.25 1.31
C LYS A 188 -14.62 -7.52 0.50
N SER A 189 -15.73 -8.15 0.12
CA SER A 189 -15.72 -9.28 -0.78
C SER A 189 -15.15 -8.91 -2.14
N GLN A 190 -14.03 -9.52 -2.53
CA GLN A 190 -13.43 -9.36 -3.86
C GLN A 190 -12.85 -10.68 -4.37
N LEU A 191 -12.56 -10.74 -5.67
CA LEU A 191 -11.87 -11.91 -6.23
C LEU A 191 -10.36 -11.74 -6.08
N GLY A 192 -9.70 -12.79 -5.61
CA GLY A 192 -8.26 -12.86 -5.52
C GLY A 192 -7.71 -14.14 -6.13
N PHE A 193 -6.43 -14.10 -6.47
CA PHE A 193 -5.70 -15.30 -6.89
C PHE A 193 -5.43 -16.19 -5.67
N PHE A 194 -5.48 -17.50 -5.85
CA PHE A 194 -5.04 -18.48 -4.87
C PHE A 194 -3.91 -19.31 -5.47
N ARG A 195 -2.67 -19.03 -5.06
CA ARG A 195 -1.47 -19.77 -5.45
C ARG A 195 -0.91 -20.47 -4.23
N VAL A 196 -0.58 -21.75 -4.35
CA VAL A 196 -0.03 -22.52 -3.24
C VAL A 196 1.48 -22.33 -3.13
N VAL A 197 1.97 -22.32 -1.89
CA VAL A 197 3.39 -22.19 -1.56
C VAL A 197 3.79 -23.39 -0.72
N GLY A 198 4.60 -24.29 -1.28
CA GLY A 198 5.11 -25.47 -0.57
C GLY A 198 6.16 -25.10 0.48
N ASN A 199 7.09 -24.21 0.13
CA ASN A 199 8.09 -23.67 1.05
C ASN A 199 8.10 -22.13 0.97
N LYS A 200 7.98 -21.46 2.11
CA LYS A 200 8.00 -19.99 2.19
C LYS A 200 9.34 -19.39 1.77
N ASP A 201 10.45 -20.11 1.97
CA ASP A 201 11.80 -19.58 1.70
C ASP A 201 12.07 -19.48 0.19
N ASP A 202 11.32 -20.23 -0.61
CA ASP A 202 11.38 -20.21 -2.08
C ASP A 202 10.78 -18.93 -2.66
N VAL A 203 9.87 -18.26 -1.94
CA VAL A 203 9.05 -17.14 -2.43
C VAL A 203 9.88 -15.92 -2.87
N ARG A 204 11.07 -15.75 -2.29
CA ARG A 204 12.00 -14.66 -2.64
C ARG A 204 13.11 -15.09 -3.60
N SER A 205 13.24 -16.38 -3.84
CA SER A 205 14.35 -16.98 -4.61
C SER A 205 13.93 -17.38 -6.02
N PHE A 206 12.64 -17.61 -6.24
CA PHE A 206 12.08 -18.07 -7.51
C PHE A 206 11.02 -17.11 -8.05
N GLY A 207 10.77 -17.18 -9.36
CA GLY A 207 9.71 -16.43 -10.00
C GLY A 207 8.32 -16.99 -9.70
N LEU A 208 7.31 -16.23 -10.12
CA LEU A 208 5.89 -16.53 -9.87
C LEU A 208 5.46 -17.88 -10.47
N GLU A 209 6.12 -18.32 -11.55
CA GLU A 209 5.91 -19.60 -12.23
C GLU A 209 6.13 -20.82 -11.33
N ARG A 210 6.92 -20.69 -10.26
CA ARG A 210 7.16 -21.75 -9.28
C ARG A 210 5.95 -22.02 -8.38
N PHE A 211 5.03 -21.06 -8.28
CA PHE A 211 3.87 -21.12 -7.38
C PHE A 211 2.59 -21.34 -8.19
N PRO A 212 2.08 -22.58 -8.29
CA PRO A 212 1.00 -22.90 -9.21
C PRO A 212 -0.28 -22.16 -8.79
N PHE A 213 -0.95 -21.62 -9.81
CA PHE A 213 -2.28 -21.05 -9.66
C PHE A 213 -3.30 -22.17 -9.55
N VAL A 214 -4.07 -22.17 -8.47
CA VAL A 214 -5.08 -23.20 -8.24
C VAL A 214 -6.45 -22.70 -8.69
N ASP A 215 -6.93 -21.59 -8.13
CA ASP A 215 -8.17 -20.96 -8.59
C ASP A 215 -8.31 -19.49 -8.14
N TRP A 216 -9.40 -18.87 -8.59
CA TRP A 216 -9.95 -17.62 -8.11
C TRP A 216 -10.81 -17.87 -6.87
N VAL A 217 -10.49 -17.16 -5.79
CA VAL A 217 -11.22 -17.26 -4.52
C VAL A 217 -11.83 -15.92 -4.13
N ARG A 218 -12.91 -15.96 -3.37
CA ARG A 218 -13.47 -14.77 -2.73
C ARG A 218 -12.62 -14.44 -1.51
N VAL A 219 -11.99 -13.28 -1.51
CA VAL A 219 -11.15 -12.81 -0.42
C VAL A 219 -11.86 -11.72 0.36
N GLN A 220 -11.81 -11.80 1.69
CA GLN A 220 -12.39 -10.84 2.63
C GLN A 220 -11.44 -10.53 3.78
#